data_AF-A0A661WD26-F1
#
_entry.id   AF-A0A661WD26-F1
#
_cell.length_a   1.000
_cell.length_b   1.000
_cell.length_c   1.000
_cell.angle_alpha   90.00
_cell.angle_beta   90.00
_cell.angle_gamma   90.00
#
_symmetry.space_group_name_H-M   'P 1'
#
loop_
_entity.id
_entity.type
_entity.pdbx_description
1 polymer ?
#
loop_
_entity_poly.entity_id
_entity_poly.type
_entity_poly.pdbx_seq_one_letter_code
_entity_poly.pdbx_strand_id
1 'polypeptide(L)'
;MQLRTYVMVDSMQPQFAAFTGKRTLGMIPIEGDAQLYIEISPAAEVYQVMDVALKTTDVQPGYLNMGREYGFLEIHSSHQEAVQYTGQKALESIGLKVTDRLKPEVRSANMTTGIHPYEAQLINARNGGGLVLAYQTFCVIEVVPAAYIVLAANEAEKAAGITLNHYTSSGAYGRLMISGSESAVRQSRDAAISAVESLEGRARK
;
A
#
# COMPACT_ATOMS: atom_id res chain seq x y z
N MET A 1 0.30 -18.21 14.50
CA MET A 1 -0.14 -17.10 13.64
C MET A 1 0.95 -16.76 12.63
N GLN A 2 0.60 -16.17 11.49
CA GLN A 2 1.56 -15.77 10.45
C GLN A 2 1.42 -14.29 10.13
N LEU A 3 2.55 -13.58 10.20
CA LEU A 3 2.69 -12.24 9.61
C LEU A 3 2.94 -12.40 8.11
N ARG A 4 2.12 -11.73 7.31
CA ARG A 4 2.26 -11.71 5.84
C ARG A 4 2.86 -10.39 5.39
N THR A 5 2.25 -9.29 5.82
CA THR A 5 2.72 -7.94 5.51
C THR A 5 2.91 -7.17 6.80
N TYR A 6 4.04 -6.48 6.90
CA TYR A 6 4.27 -5.38 7.82
C TYR A 6 5.03 -4.33 7.03
N VAL A 7 4.35 -3.24 6.66
CA VAL A 7 4.93 -2.21 5.80
C VAL A 7 4.59 -0.84 6.32
N MET A 8 5.62 -0.01 6.46
CA MET A 8 5.51 1.36 6.92
C MET A 8 5.70 2.32 5.74
N VAL A 9 4.87 3.34 5.67
CA VAL A 9 5.08 4.54 4.88
C VAL A 9 5.47 5.66 5.85
N ASP A 10 6.60 6.29 5.61
CA ASP A 10 7.18 7.32 6.49
C ASP A 10 6.39 8.62 6.48
N SER A 11 6.00 9.07 5.30
CA SER A 11 5.21 10.27 5.05
C SER A 11 4.40 10.07 3.78
N MET A 12 3.08 10.06 3.90
CA MET A 12 2.21 9.92 2.73
C MET A 12 2.38 11.07 1.75
N GLN A 13 2.55 10.73 0.47
CA GLN A 13 2.53 11.69 -0.63
C GLN A 13 1.10 12.18 -0.92
N PRO A 14 0.92 13.35 -1.55
CA PRO A 14 -0.38 14.02 -1.65
C PRO A 14 -1.50 13.19 -2.33
N GLN A 15 -1.24 12.60 -3.50
CA GLN A 15 -2.23 11.79 -4.22
C GLN A 15 -2.48 10.46 -3.52
N PHE A 16 -1.43 9.83 -2.96
CA PHE A 16 -1.54 8.61 -2.18
C PHE A 16 -2.40 8.84 -0.93
N ALA A 17 -2.15 9.91 -0.16
CA ALA A 17 -2.96 10.29 0.99
C ALA A 17 -4.41 10.55 0.60
N ALA A 18 -4.64 11.38 -0.44
CA ALA A 18 -5.98 11.72 -0.90
C ALA A 18 -6.76 10.49 -1.38
N PHE A 19 -6.11 9.58 -2.12
CA PHE A 19 -6.76 8.36 -2.60
C PHE A 19 -6.96 7.32 -1.48
N THR A 20 -6.03 7.23 -0.53
CA THR A 20 -6.20 6.44 0.69
C THR A 20 -7.41 6.96 1.48
N GLY A 21 -7.47 8.26 1.74
CA GLY A 21 -8.57 8.91 2.45
C GLY A 21 -9.93 8.69 1.80
N LYS A 22 -10.00 8.70 0.46
CA LYS A 22 -11.23 8.34 -0.29
C LYS A 22 -11.71 6.91 -0.03
N ARG A 23 -10.80 5.99 0.31
CA ARG A 23 -11.09 4.56 0.53
C ARG A 23 -11.22 4.18 2.00
N THR A 24 -10.74 5.04 2.89
CA THR A 24 -10.77 4.85 4.32
C THR A 24 -12.19 4.85 4.84
N LEU A 25 -12.49 3.88 5.71
CA LEU A 25 -13.80 3.73 6.38
C LEU A 25 -13.72 4.06 7.88
N GLY A 26 -12.54 4.39 8.39
CA GLY A 26 -12.29 4.86 9.75
C GLY A 26 -11.92 6.34 9.80
N MET A 27 -10.90 6.67 10.58
CA MET A 27 -10.30 8.00 10.64
C MET A 27 -9.48 8.26 9.38
N ILE A 28 -9.65 9.40 8.73
CA ILE A 28 -9.10 9.68 7.40
C ILE A 28 -7.66 10.19 7.51
N PRO A 29 -6.65 9.51 6.92
CA PRO A 29 -5.29 10.01 6.89
C PRO A 29 -5.16 11.22 5.96
N ILE A 30 -4.17 12.06 6.23
CA ILE A 30 -3.84 13.22 5.40
C ILE A 30 -2.40 13.14 4.88
N GLU A 31 -2.07 14.06 3.96
CA GLU A 31 -0.70 14.23 3.49
C GLU A 31 0.26 14.46 4.66
N GLY A 32 1.43 13.83 4.61
CA GLY A 32 2.45 13.94 5.66
C GLY A 32 2.28 12.95 6.82
N ASP A 33 1.13 12.30 6.97
CA ASP A 33 0.97 11.25 7.99
C ASP A 33 1.91 10.07 7.71
N ALA A 34 2.46 9.50 8.78
CA ALA A 34 3.08 8.18 8.75
C ALA A 34 1.99 7.11 8.84
N GLN A 35 2.21 5.97 8.20
CA GLN A 35 1.24 4.88 8.13
C GLN A 35 1.88 3.51 8.28
N LEU A 36 1.16 2.60 8.91
CA LEU A 36 1.50 1.18 9.01
C LEU A 36 0.34 0.31 8.53
N TYR A 37 0.65 -0.56 7.58
CA TYR A 37 -0.23 -1.65 7.13
C TYR A 37 0.26 -2.99 7.68
N ILE A 38 -0.67 -3.77 8.23
CA ILE A 38 -0.43 -5.13 8.71
C ILE A 38 -1.42 -6.11 8.07
N GLU A 39 -0.89 -7.23 7.57
CA GLU A 39 -1.66 -8.35 7.03
C GLU A 39 -1.26 -9.63 7.78
N ILE A 40 -2.25 -10.35 8.34
CA ILE A 40 -2.01 -11.55 9.15
C ILE A 40 -2.95 -12.71 8.81
N SER A 41 -2.56 -13.92 9.23
CA SER A 41 -3.36 -15.14 9.14
C SER A 41 -3.25 -15.97 10.43
N PRO A 42 -4.34 -16.47 11.02
CA PRO A 42 -5.74 -16.41 10.56
C PRO A 42 -6.34 -15.00 10.55
N ALA A 43 -7.35 -14.78 9.73
CA ALA A 43 -7.91 -13.44 9.50
C ALA A 43 -8.53 -12.80 10.75
N ALA A 44 -9.18 -13.59 11.60
CA ALA A 44 -9.89 -13.11 12.79
C ALA A 44 -8.97 -12.48 13.85
N GLU A 45 -7.68 -12.82 13.83
CA GLU A 45 -6.70 -12.30 14.80
C GLU A 45 -6.48 -10.78 14.64
N VAL A 46 -6.90 -10.20 13.52
CA VAL A 46 -6.67 -8.78 13.22
C VAL A 46 -7.37 -7.85 14.21
N TYR A 47 -8.46 -8.32 14.84
CA TYR A 47 -9.18 -7.58 15.87
C TYR A 47 -8.36 -7.43 17.15
N GLN A 48 -7.64 -8.48 17.57
CA GLN A 48 -6.75 -8.40 18.73
C GLN A 48 -5.57 -7.47 18.46
N VAL A 49 -4.98 -7.56 17.25
CA VAL A 49 -3.85 -6.70 16.87
C VAL A 49 -4.26 -5.23 16.82
N MET A 50 -5.45 -4.92 16.27
CA MET A 50 -5.99 -3.56 16.27
C MET A 50 -6.30 -3.06 17.69
N ASP A 51 -6.91 -3.89 18.54
CA ASP A 51 -7.22 -3.51 19.93
C ASP A 51 -5.96 -3.11 20.70
N VAL A 52 -4.87 -3.88 20.56
CA VAL A 52 -3.57 -3.54 21.14
C VAL A 52 -3.03 -2.24 20.54
N ALA A 53 -3.11 -2.09 19.22
CA ALA A 53 -2.60 -0.91 18.53
C ALA A 53 -3.24 0.39 19.08
N LEU A 54 -4.58 0.42 19.15
CA LEU A 54 -5.35 1.58 19.62
C LEU A 54 -5.20 1.86 21.11
N LYS A 55 -4.75 0.89 21.90
CA LYS A 55 -4.45 1.07 23.33
C LYS A 55 -3.01 1.48 23.60
N THR A 56 -2.12 1.42 22.59
CA THR A 56 -0.69 1.65 22.78
C THR A 56 -0.33 3.14 22.70
N THR A 57 -0.87 3.86 21.71
CA THR A 57 -0.66 5.30 21.50
C THR A 57 -1.93 5.95 20.96
N ASP A 58 -1.86 7.20 20.51
CA ASP A 58 -2.93 7.98 19.88
C ASP A 58 -3.04 7.81 18.36
N VAL A 59 -2.49 6.72 17.80
CA VAL A 59 -2.66 6.39 16.38
C VAL A 59 -4.14 6.26 16.00
N GLN A 60 -4.45 6.65 14.77
CA GLN A 60 -5.78 6.64 14.23
C GLN A 60 -6.00 5.40 13.35
N PRO A 61 -7.12 4.67 13.48
CA PRO A 61 -7.43 3.53 12.62
C PRO A 61 -8.11 3.99 11.33
N GLY A 62 -7.48 3.79 10.17
CA GLY A 62 -8.12 4.04 8.86
C GLY A 62 -8.72 2.79 8.22
N TYR A 63 -8.19 1.60 8.50
CA TYR A 63 -8.71 0.36 7.93
C TYR A 63 -8.69 -0.81 8.92
N LEU A 64 -9.79 -1.56 8.94
CA LEU A 64 -9.88 -2.85 9.62
C LEU A 64 -10.82 -3.76 8.84
N ASN A 65 -10.30 -4.86 8.32
CA ASN A 65 -11.09 -5.79 7.51
C ASN A 65 -10.67 -7.24 7.73
N MET A 66 -11.67 -8.11 7.94
CA MET A 66 -11.49 -9.56 7.89
C MET A 66 -11.82 -10.04 6.47
N GLY A 67 -10.78 -10.32 5.69
CA GLY A 67 -10.90 -10.89 4.35
C GLY A 67 -11.19 -12.39 4.37
N ARG A 68 -11.32 -13.00 3.18
CA ARG A 68 -11.58 -14.45 3.05
C ARG A 68 -10.45 -15.31 3.61
N GLU A 69 -9.20 -14.90 3.40
CA GLU A 69 -8.01 -15.67 3.82
C GLU A 69 -7.21 -14.96 4.93
N TYR A 70 -7.17 -13.62 4.89
CA TYR A 70 -6.28 -12.80 5.70
C TYR A 70 -7.02 -11.64 6.34
N GLY A 71 -6.50 -11.18 7.47
CA GLY A 71 -6.95 -10.00 8.18
C GLY A 71 -6.04 -8.83 7.83
N PHE A 72 -6.63 -7.67 7.59
CA PHE A 72 -5.95 -6.45 7.18
C PHE A 72 -6.28 -5.33 8.16
N LEU A 73 -5.25 -4.61 8.59
CA LEU A 73 -5.43 -3.36 9.32
C LEU A 73 -4.49 -2.29 8.81
N GLU A 74 -4.87 -1.05 9.08
CA GLU A 74 -4.07 0.14 8.87
C GLU A 74 -4.23 1.08 10.06
N ILE A 75 -3.12 1.68 10.45
CA ILE A 75 -3.05 2.77 11.43
C ILE A 75 -2.15 3.88 10.88
N HIS A 76 -2.43 5.13 11.25
CA HIS A 76 -1.63 6.29 10.88
C HIS A 76 -1.57 7.33 12.00
N SER A 77 -0.59 8.24 11.89
CA SER A 77 -0.43 9.41 12.76
C SER A 77 0.50 10.41 12.09
N SER A 78 0.39 11.69 12.45
CA SER A 78 1.37 12.71 12.11
C SER A 78 2.72 12.51 12.82
N HIS A 79 2.79 11.62 13.82
CA HIS A 79 4.00 11.27 14.57
C HIS A 79 4.50 9.88 14.15
N GLN A 80 5.61 9.86 13.42
CA GLN A 80 6.20 8.64 12.87
C GLN A 80 6.58 7.63 13.97
N GLU A 81 7.12 8.13 15.08
CA GLU A 81 7.52 7.35 16.24
C GLU A 81 6.34 6.64 16.93
N ALA A 82 5.15 7.26 16.95
CA ALA A 82 3.96 6.66 17.52
C ALA A 82 3.52 5.45 16.71
N VAL A 83 3.55 5.56 15.37
CA VAL A 83 3.25 4.47 14.44
C VAL A 83 4.25 3.32 14.59
N GLN A 84 5.55 3.63 14.65
CA GLN A 84 6.61 2.62 14.81
C GLN A 84 6.47 1.86 16.13
N TYR A 85 6.34 2.59 17.24
CA TYR A 85 6.22 2.01 18.57
C TYR A 85 4.94 1.16 18.69
N THR A 86 3.83 1.64 18.14
CA THR A 86 2.56 0.90 18.10
C THR A 86 2.68 -0.38 17.30
N GLY A 87 3.29 -0.32 16.11
CA GLY A 87 3.51 -1.48 15.27
C GLY A 87 4.37 -2.54 15.96
N GLN A 88 5.42 -2.13 16.66
CA GLN A 88 6.24 -3.03 17.47
C GLN A 88 5.41 -3.71 18.57
N LYS A 89 4.63 -2.95 19.35
CA LYS A 89 3.80 -3.50 20.44
C LYS A 89 2.69 -4.42 19.93
N ALA A 90 2.10 -4.07 18.80
CA ALA A 90 1.13 -4.91 18.11
C ALA A 90 1.72 -6.27 17.72
N LEU A 91 2.94 -6.32 17.18
CA LEU A 91 3.64 -7.57 16.86
C LEU A 91 4.09 -8.36 18.12
N GLU A 92 4.58 -7.66 19.16
CA GLU A 92 4.98 -8.29 20.42
C GLU A 92 3.81 -9.01 21.10
N SER A 93 2.61 -8.41 21.06
CA SER A 93 1.39 -8.98 21.65
C SER A 93 0.99 -10.34 21.08
N ILE A 94 1.53 -10.65 19.90
CA ILE A 94 1.26 -11.87 19.16
C ILE A 94 2.51 -12.75 18.96
N GLY A 95 3.61 -12.40 19.63
CA GLY A 95 4.85 -13.16 19.61
C GLY A 95 5.58 -13.15 18.27
N LEU A 96 5.39 -12.11 17.45
CA LEU A 96 6.03 -11.96 16.14
C LEU A 96 7.01 -10.77 16.13
N LYS A 97 7.90 -10.77 15.15
CA LYS A 97 8.84 -9.69 14.83
C LYS A 97 8.62 -9.19 13.40
N VAL A 98 9.10 -7.99 13.09
CA VAL A 98 8.99 -7.41 11.74
C VAL A 98 9.59 -8.35 10.67
N THR A 99 10.70 -9.02 10.98
CA THR A 99 11.39 -9.96 10.09
C THR A 99 10.58 -11.23 9.79
N ASP A 100 9.51 -11.51 10.55
CA ASP A 100 8.62 -12.66 10.31
C ASP A 100 7.64 -12.40 9.16
N ARG A 101 7.60 -11.17 8.62
CA ARG A 101 6.81 -10.84 7.43
C ARG A 101 7.32 -11.60 6.21
N LEU A 102 6.45 -11.88 5.25
CA LEU A 102 6.86 -12.45 3.97
C LEU A 102 7.68 -11.41 3.20
N LYS A 103 8.81 -11.82 2.64
CA LYS A 103 9.55 -10.98 1.69
C LYS A 103 8.62 -10.67 0.51
N PRO A 104 8.37 -9.39 0.19
CA PRO A 104 7.54 -9.06 -0.95
C PRO A 104 8.22 -9.41 -2.27
N GLU A 105 7.42 -9.65 -3.29
CA GLU A 105 7.86 -9.98 -4.64
C GLU A 105 7.03 -9.17 -5.63
N VAL A 106 7.72 -8.46 -6.54
CA VAL A 106 7.09 -7.83 -7.70
C VAL A 106 6.81 -8.93 -8.73
N ARG A 107 5.53 -9.16 -9.02
CA ARG A 107 5.08 -10.18 -9.98
C ARG A 107 5.09 -9.68 -11.40
N SER A 108 4.74 -8.42 -11.61
CA SER A 108 4.71 -7.79 -12.92
C SER A 108 4.84 -6.28 -12.77
N ALA A 109 5.40 -5.63 -13.79
CA ALA A 109 5.52 -4.19 -13.90
C ALA A 109 5.44 -3.77 -15.37
N ASN A 110 4.24 -3.83 -15.93
CA ASN A 110 3.99 -3.66 -17.35
C ASN A 110 3.71 -2.20 -17.70
N MET A 111 4.28 -1.70 -18.79
CA MET A 111 4.13 -0.32 -19.23
C MET A 111 3.65 -0.29 -20.69
N THR A 112 2.59 0.49 -20.94
CA THR A 112 1.99 0.69 -22.25
C THR A 112 2.07 2.18 -22.59
N THR A 113 2.84 2.53 -23.61
CA THR A 113 3.01 3.91 -24.08
C THR A 113 1.94 4.27 -25.11
N GLY A 114 1.43 5.50 -25.07
CA GLY A 114 0.51 5.97 -26.12
C GLY A 114 -0.86 5.31 -26.03
N ILE A 115 -1.44 5.22 -24.83
CA ILE A 115 -2.68 4.48 -24.60
C ILE A 115 -3.83 4.96 -25.50
N HIS A 116 -4.57 4.02 -26.10
CA HIS A 116 -5.64 4.36 -27.02
C HIS A 116 -6.77 5.11 -26.29
N PRO A 117 -7.41 6.14 -26.89
CA PRO A 117 -8.50 6.87 -26.23
C PRO A 117 -9.62 5.99 -25.66
N TYR A 118 -10.07 4.96 -26.39
CA TYR A 118 -11.07 4.00 -25.87
C TYR A 118 -10.54 3.14 -24.72
N GLU A 119 -9.28 2.74 -24.73
CA GLU A 119 -8.69 1.98 -23.64
C GLU A 119 -8.62 2.83 -22.37
N ALA A 120 -8.25 4.12 -22.49
CA ALA A 120 -8.30 5.06 -21.38
C ALA A 120 -9.71 5.18 -20.77
N GLN A 121 -10.77 5.21 -21.59
CA GLN A 121 -12.16 5.20 -21.09
C GLN A 121 -12.49 3.93 -20.32
N LEU A 122 -12.07 2.76 -20.83
CA LEU A 122 -12.32 1.47 -20.16
C LEU A 122 -11.58 1.36 -18.84
N ILE A 123 -10.34 1.83 -18.76
CA ILE A 123 -9.58 1.89 -17.50
C ILE A 123 -10.26 2.83 -16.52
N ASN A 124 -10.65 4.02 -16.98
CA ASN A 124 -11.29 5.03 -16.13
C ASN A 124 -12.63 4.57 -15.54
N ALA A 125 -13.34 3.64 -16.18
CA ALA A 125 -14.61 3.09 -15.67
C ALA A 125 -14.48 2.36 -14.31
N ARG A 126 -13.28 1.91 -13.94
CA ARG A 126 -12.98 1.25 -12.65
C ARG A 126 -11.87 1.95 -11.87
N ASN A 127 -11.42 3.10 -12.35
CA ASN A 127 -10.40 3.92 -11.73
C ASN A 127 -10.97 4.70 -10.53
N GLY A 128 -10.21 4.77 -9.44
CA GLY A 128 -10.64 5.38 -8.18
C GLY A 128 -9.94 6.70 -7.87
N GLY A 129 -8.79 6.98 -8.48
CA GLY A 129 -7.97 8.17 -8.27
C GLY A 129 -8.00 9.07 -9.50
N GLY A 130 -6.84 9.55 -9.95
CA GLY A 130 -6.73 10.47 -11.08
C GLY A 130 -6.98 9.80 -12.43
N LEU A 131 -7.64 10.50 -13.36
CA LEU A 131 -8.01 9.95 -14.67
C LEU A 131 -6.78 9.68 -15.54
N VAL A 132 -6.81 8.56 -16.27
CA VAL A 132 -5.87 8.27 -17.36
C VAL A 132 -6.33 9.04 -18.60
N LEU A 133 -5.42 9.76 -19.26
CA LEU A 133 -5.72 10.50 -20.49
C LEU A 133 -5.20 9.76 -21.72
N ALA A 134 -5.81 10.03 -22.87
CA ALA A 134 -5.39 9.47 -24.15
C ALA A 134 -3.91 9.79 -24.45
N TYR A 135 -3.22 8.83 -25.05
CA TYR A 135 -1.82 8.91 -25.48
C TYR A 135 -0.79 9.06 -24.35
N GLN A 136 -1.21 9.05 -23.08
CA GLN A 136 -0.29 8.93 -21.96
C GLN A 136 0.38 7.56 -21.93
N THR A 137 1.48 7.48 -21.19
CA THR A 137 2.02 6.18 -20.75
C THR A 137 1.26 5.72 -19.52
N PHE A 138 0.89 4.44 -19.50
CA PHE A 138 0.19 3.78 -18.41
C PHE A 138 1.02 2.60 -17.91
N CYS A 139 1.13 2.44 -16.59
CA CYS A 139 1.86 1.33 -15.98
C CYS A 139 1.01 0.63 -14.92
N VAL A 140 1.07 -0.71 -14.93
CA VAL A 140 0.46 -1.57 -13.91
C VAL A 140 1.57 -2.36 -13.23
N ILE A 141 1.63 -2.26 -11.90
CA ILE A 141 2.57 -2.98 -11.04
C ILE A 141 1.78 -3.93 -10.15
N GLU A 142 2.20 -5.19 -10.06
CA GLU A 142 1.60 -6.19 -9.19
C GLU A 142 2.61 -6.71 -8.18
N VAL A 143 2.19 -6.77 -6.91
CA VAL A 143 3.03 -7.20 -5.79
C VAL A 143 2.32 -8.30 -5.00
N VAL A 144 3.09 -9.21 -4.41
CA VAL A 144 2.60 -10.16 -3.42
C VAL A 144 3.52 -10.20 -2.20
N PRO A 145 3.00 -10.25 -0.96
CA PRO A 145 1.61 -10.05 -0.53
C PRO A 145 1.00 -8.69 -0.93
N ALA A 146 -0.33 -8.59 -0.88
CA ALA A 146 -1.05 -7.50 -1.51
C ALA A 146 -0.84 -6.13 -0.83
N ALA A 147 -0.72 -6.11 0.49
CA ALA A 147 -0.64 -4.86 1.24
C ALA A 147 0.67 -4.09 0.98
N TYR A 148 1.74 -4.73 0.49
CA TYR A 148 2.99 -4.03 0.13
C TYR A 148 2.85 -3.01 -1.00
N ILE A 149 1.74 -3.05 -1.76
CA ILE A 149 1.49 -2.09 -2.83
C ILE A 149 1.38 -0.64 -2.35
N VAL A 150 1.07 -0.42 -1.08
CA VAL A 150 0.96 0.94 -0.51
C VAL A 150 2.31 1.64 -0.47
N LEU A 151 3.39 0.89 -0.20
CA LEU A 151 4.75 1.40 -0.29
C LEU A 151 5.12 1.71 -1.75
N ALA A 152 4.78 0.80 -2.67
CA ALA A 152 4.98 1.03 -4.09
C ALA A 152 4.27 2.30 -4.58
N ALA A 153 3.04 2.55 -4.13
CA ALA A 153 2.26 3.72 -4.49
C ALA A 153 2.90 5.02 -3.99
N ASN A 154 3.30 5.05 -2.71
CA ASN A 154 3.94 6.21 -2.11
C ASN A 154 5.28 6.54 -2.76
N GLU A 155 6.13 5.53 -2.97
CA GLU A 155 7.47 5.73 -3.54
C GLU A 155 7.41 6.02 -5.06
N ALA A 156 6.41 5.49 -5.77
CA ALA A 156 6.14 5.88 -7.16
C ALA A 156 5.83 7.38 -7.27
N GLU A 157 4.95 7.89 -6.42
CA GLU A 157 4.58 9.31 -6.41
C GLU A 157 5.74 10.20 -5.96
N LYS A 158 6.50 9.78 -4.94
CA LYS A 158 7.67 10.51 -4.43
C LYS A 158 8.75 10.68 -5.51
N ALA A 159 8.89 9.72 -6.43
CA ALA A 159 9.98 9.70 -7.40
C ALA A 159 9.79 10.63 -8.61
N ALA A 160 8.56 10.86 -9.07
CA ALA A 160 8.29 11.67 -10.26
C ALA A 160 6.84 12.15 -10.33
N GLY A 161 6.61 13.20 -11.13
CA GLY A 161 5.28 13.75 -11.41
C GLY A 161 4.43 12.82 -12.27
N ILE A 162 3.78 11.84 -11.63
CA ILE A 162 2.80 10.92 -12.23
C ILE A 162 1.38 11.22 -11.71
N THR A 163 0.39 10.67 -12.40
CA THR A 163 -0.98 10.56 -11.88
C THR A 163 -1.15 9.19 -11.23
N LEU A 164 -1.47 9.17 -9.94
CA LEU A 164 -1.87 7.95 -9.25
C LEU A 164 -3.32 7.64 -9.66
N ASN A 165 -3.50 6.64 -10.51
CA ASN A 165 -4.82 6.27 -10.99
C ASN A 165 -5.51 5.38 -9.96
N HIS A 166 -4.95 4.23 -9.63
CA HIS A 166 -5.61 3.29 -8.74
C HIS A 166 -4.61 2.42 -8.00
N TYR A 167 -4.97 1.95 -6.82
CA TYR A 167 -4.29 0.81 -6.20
C TYR A 167 -5.29 -0.08 -5.49
N THR A 168 -4.96 -1.35 -5.27
CA THR A 168 -5.71 -2.30 -4.44
C THR A 168 -4.75 -3.01 -3.50
N SER A 169 -4.88 -2.80 -2.19
CA SER A 169 -3.97 -3.34 -1.16
C SER A 169 -4.49 -4.60 -0.45
N SER A 170 -5.55 -5.23 -0.98
CA SER A 170 -6.14 -6.46 -0.44
C SER A 170 -6.45 -7.46 -1.54
N GLY A 171 -6.55 -8.74 -1.17
CA GLY A 171 -6.72 -9.86 -2.10
C GLY A 171 -5.44 -10.68 -2.29
N ALA A 172 -5.39 -11.48 -3.36
CA ALA A 172 -4.24 -12.35 -3.64
C ALA A 172 -3.00 -11.57 -4.08
N TYR A 173 -3.20 -10.45 -4.78
CA TYR A 173 -2.17 -9.56 -5.29
C TYR A 173 -2.55 -8.12 -5.00
N GLY A 174 -1.53 -7.32 -4.71
CA GLY A 174 -1.63 -5.88 -4.67
C GLY A 174 -1.41 -5.34 -6.08
N ARG A 175 -2.17 -4.33 -6.50
CA ARG A 175 -2.03 -3.74 -7.83
C ARG A 175 -1.96 -2.23 -7.74
N LEU A 176 -1.04 -1.62 -8.46
CA LEU A 176 -0.90 -0.16 -8.62
C LEU A 176 -1.03 0.18 -10.10
N MET A 177 -1.73 1.27 -10.39
CA MET A 177 -1.94 1.83 -11.72
C MET A 177 -1.52 3.30 -11.69
N ILE A 178 -0.56 3.66 -12.53
CA ILE A 178 -0.05 5.04 -12.68
C ILE A 178 -0.01 5.46 -14.15
N SER A 179 -0.18 6.75 -14.42
CA SER A 179 -0.09 7.30 -15.77
C SER A 179 0.67 8.63 -15.81
N GLY A 180 1.15 9.01 -16.99
CA GLY A 180 1.90 10.25 -17.17
C GLY A 180 2.73 10.28 -18.45
N SER A 181 3.79 11.10 -18.45
CA SER A 181 4.83 11.04 -19.48
C SER A 181 5.62 9.73 -19.36
N GLU A 182 6.19 9.26 -20.47
CA GLU A 182 6.95 8.00 -20.46
C GLU A 182 8.12 8.03 -19.48
N SER A 183 8.85 9.16 -19.41
CA SER A 183 9.98 9.31 -18.50
C SER A 183 9.57 9.28 -17.03
N ALA A 184 8.49 9.99 -16.67
CA ALA A 184 7.98 10.02 -15.30
C ALA A 184 7.48 8.63 -14.87
N VAL A 185 6.68 7.97 -15.72
CA VAL A 185 6.14 6.63 -15.41
C VAL A 185 7.26 5.59 -15.26
N ARG A 186 8.30 5.65 -16.11
CA ARG A 186 9.47 4.78 -16.00
C ARG A 186 10.20 4.98 -14.68
N GLN A 187 10.47 6.24 -14.31
CA GLN A 187 11.14 6.57 -13.05
C GLN A 187 10.33 6.13 -11.82
N SER A 188 9.02 6.42 -11.80
CA SER A 188 8.12 6.00 -10.71
C SER A 188 8.01 4.48 -10.60
N ARG A 189 7.95 3.76 -11.72
CA ARG A 189 7.93 2.30 -11.73
C ARG A 189 9.21 1.74 -11.12
N ASP A 190 10.37 2.22 -11.55
CA ASP A 190 11.66 1.71 -11.08
C ASP A 190 11.87 1.99 -9.59
N ALA A 191 11.44 3.16 -9.11
CA ALA A 191 11.44 3.50 -7.68
C ALA A 191 10.51 2.58 -6.87
N ALA A 192 9.29 2.33 -7.36
CA ALA A 192 8.34 1.43 -6.70
C ALA A 192 8.88 -0.01 -6.60
N ILE A 193 9.47 -0.53 -7.68
CA ILE A 193 10.10 -1.86 -7.69
C ILE A 193 11.23 -1.91 -6.66
N SER A 194 12.15 -0.95 -6.71
CA SER A 194 13.30 -0.90 -5.82
C SER A 194 12.87 -0.82 -4.35
N ALA A 195 11.86 -0.01 -4.03
CA ALA A 195 11.34 0.12 -2.67
C ALA A 195 10.78 -1.21 -2.14
N VAL A 196 9.95 -1.89 -2.94
CA VAL A 196 9.37 -3.17 -2.56
C VAL A 196 10.45 -4.24 -2.42
N GLU A 197 11.33 -4.40 -3.39
CA GLU A 197 12.35 -5.47 -3.40
C GLU A 197 13.45 -5.29 -2.34
N SER A 198 13.67 -4.05 -1.88
CA SER A 198 14.60 -3.75 -0.78
C SER A 198 14.15 -4.28 0.58
N LEU A 199 12.86 -4.59 0.74
CA LEU A 199 12.32 -5.08 2.00
C LEU A 199 12.77 -6.50 2.28
N GLU A 200 13.33 -6.70 3.46
CA GLU A 200 13.65 -8.04 3.97
C GLU A 200 12.39 -8.77 4.47
N GLY A 201 12.48 -10.09 4.54
CA GLY A 201 11.43 -10.95 5.09
C GLY A 201 11.74 -12.42 4.84
N ARG A 202 10.91 -13.30 5.39
CA ARG A 202 11.03 -14.75 5.15
C ARG A 202 10.56 -15.10 3.75
N ALA A 203 11.15 -16.15 3.17
CA ALA A 203 10.71 -16.69 1.90
C ALA A 203 9.26 -17.19 1.99
N ARG A 204 8.51 -17.00 0.89
CA ARG A 204 7.20 -17.61 0.72
C ARG A 204 7.40 -19.11 0.48
N LYS A 205 6.94 -19.94 1.42
CA LYS A 205 6.83 -21.39 1.25
C LYS A 205 5.53 -21.73 0.52
#